data_AF-A0A2S8GEW8-F1
#
_entry.id   AF-A0A2S8GEW8-F1
#
_cell.length_a   1.000
_cell.length_b   1.000
_cell.length_c   1.000
_cell.angle_alpha   90.00
_cell.angle_beta   90.00
_cell.angle_gamma   90.00
#
_symmetry.space_group_name_H-M   'P 1'
#
loop_
_entity.id
_entity.type
_entity.pdbx_description
1 polymer ?
#
loop_
_entity_poly.entity_id
_entity_poly.type
_entity_poly.pdbx_seq_one_letter_code
_entity_poly.pdbx_strand_id
1 'polypeptide(L)'
;MDGFLFYFDLVPMIRVTCPCCGVGIKAEDRLMGQDVRCPKCLSPVKVQRPGKEELAKIVEPNYEPQARDDDHPKAIDCPKCGNHLRIGEYLCKSCGYHVKLEAYFEDLTSEALAKGTEPKTKWEHWLETQLHELSTPRDFMIISAICALFLCLVAVLTARIFAGPLIGTILGLIGSAGIALLWFVLMQRLGVMNDPKRDERLAREHHGKLGKVVRDPGKGHVVREKRKNHVPAAGVKEPQKLSLPEYDVDDIDLFDEKPTKRPKASPAQPVATAKKQAAVQPSQSTAAPQTAAPAKKSAPKDDDWLNDLL
;
A
#
# COMPACT_ATOMS: atom_id res chain seq x y z
N MET A 1 50.44 18.60 10.98
CA MET A 1 49.99 17.35 10.33
C MET A 1 48.80 17.73 9.48
N ASP A 2 49.10 18.34 8.35
CA ASP A 2 48.13 18.94 7.43
C ASP A 2 47.59 17.83 6.53
N GLY A 3 46.30 17.55 6.68
CA GLY A 3 45.59 16.54 5.91
C GLY A 3 45.39 17.01 4.48
N PHE A 4 46.27 16.57 3.58
CA PHE A 4 46.05 16.58 2.13
C PHE A 4 44.87 15.65 1.81
N LEU A 5 43.66 16.21 1.81
CA LEU A 5 42.51 15.57 1.17
C LEU A 5 42.78 15.57 -0.33
N PHE A 6 43.21 14.40 -0.83
CA PHE A 6 43.23 14.09 -2.26
C PHE A 6 41.78 14.17 -2.77
N TYR A 7 41.39 15.34 -3.25
CA TYR A 7 40.29 15.48 -4.21
C TYR A 7 40.73 14.72 -5.46
N PHE A 8 40.35 13.45 -5.55
CA PHE A 8 40.28 12.78 -6.83
C PHE A 8 39.19 13.49 -7.62
N ASP A 9 39.61 14.48 -8.41
CA ASP A 9 38.78 15.17 -9.40
C ASP A 9 38.04 14.11 -10.22
N LEU A 10 36.74 13.99 -9.96
CA LEU A 10 35.80 13.30 -10.83
C LEU A 10 35.71 14.13 -12.10
N VAL A 11 36.69 13.99 -12.98
CA VAL A 11 36.68 14.64 -14.29
C VAL A 11 35.52 14.01 -15.08
N PRO A 12 34.46 14.75 -15.39
CA PRO A 12 33.38 14.25 -16.23
C PRO A 12 33.95 13.76 -17.57
N MET A 13 33.56 12.55 -17.96
CA MET A 13 33.94 11.93 -19.24
C MET A 13 32.75 12.00 -20.19
N ILE A 14 32.94 12.61 -21.37
CA ILE A 14 31.94 12.65 -22.44
C ILE A 14 32.20 11.52 -23.43
N ARG A 15 31.13 10.94 -23.95
CA ARG A 15 31.18 9.95 -25.04
C ARG A 15 30.83 10.65 -26.35
N VAL A 16 31.75 10.66 -27.30
CA VAL A 16 31.56 11.21 -28.65
C VAL A 16 31.68 10.10 -29.66
N THR A 17 30.75 10.02 -30.61
CA THR A 17 30.78 8.99 -31.65
C THR A 17 31.57 9.49 -32.86
N CYS A 18 32.53 8.70 -33.35
CA CYS A 18 33.29 9.04 -34.54
C CYS A 18 32.38 8.99 -35.80
N PRO A 19 32.31 10.05 -36.62
CA PRO A 19 31.44 10.09 -37.80
C PRO A 19 31.91 9.17 -38.94
N CYS A 20 33.18 8.76 -38.96
CA CYS A 20 33.72 7.90 -40.01
C CYS A 20 33.49 6.41 -39.74
N CYS A 21 33.71 5.94 -38.51
CA CYS A 21 33.63 4.51 -38.16
C CYS A 21 32.58 4.15 -37.10
N GLY A 22 31.87 5.13 -36.53
CA GLY A 22 30.81 4.90 -35.54
C GLY A 22 31.28 4.51 -34.13
N VAL A 23 32.58 4.47 -33.87
CA VAL A 23 33.09 4.08 -32.55
C VAL A 23 32.94 5.21 -31.53
N GLY A 24 32.44 4.86 -30.34
CA GLY A 24 32.37 5.76 -29.19
C GLY A 24 33.75 6.02 -28.58
N ILE A 25 34.17 7.27 -28.57
CA ILE A 25 35.40 7.78 -27.99
C ILE A 25 35.05 8.41 -26.64
N LYS A 26 35.76 8.00 -25.58
CA LYS A 26 35.69 8.68 -24.29
C LYS A 26 36.70 9.83 -24.31
N ALA A 27 36.21 11.06 -24.21
CA ALA A 27 37.03 12.25 -24.15
C ALA A 27 36.79 12.98 -22.82
N GLU A 28 37.84 13.57 -22.28
CA GLU A 28 37.74 14.45 -21.12
C GLU A 28 37.08 15.77 -21.51
N ASP A 29 36.34 16.38 -20.59
CA ASP A 29 35.70 17.68 -20.78
C ASP A 29 36.68 18.80 -21.19
N ARG A 30 37.96 18.67 -20.82
CA ARG A 30 39.00 19.64 -21.20
C ARG A 30 39.28 19.68 -22.70
N LEU A 31 38.89 18.63 -23.43
CA LEU A 31 39.05 18.53 -24.88
C LEU A 31 37.84 19.09 -25.66
N MET A 32 36.86 19.69 -24.97
CA MET A 32 35.74 20.38 -25.64
C MET A 32 36.25 21.46 -26.61
N GLY A 33 35.80 21.38 -27.86
CA GLY A 33 36.21 22.30 -28.93
C GLY A 33 37.55 21.96 -29.59
N GLN A 34 38.29 20.96 -29.10
CA GLN A 34 39.51 20.45 -29.73
C GLN A 34 39.21 19.24 -30.62
N ASP A 35 40.08 19.02 -31.61
CA ASP A 35 40.00 17.86 -32.50
C ASP A 35 40.79 16.69 -31.93
N VAL A 36 40.11 15.59 -31.59
CA VAL A 36 40.72 14.35 -31.13
C VAL A 36 40.71 13.32 -32.24
N ARG A 37 41.77 12.53 -32.38
CA ARG A 37 41.85 11.49 -33.41
C ARG A 37 41.10 10.23 -32.96
N CYS A 38 40.29 9.68 -33.84
CA CYS A 38 39.66 8.39 -33.58
C CYS A 38 40.71 7.28 -33.48
N PRO A 39 40.68 6.41 -32.45
CA PRO A 39 41.67 5.35 -32.28
C PRO A 39 41.58 4.25 -33.35
N LYS A 40 40.44 4.13 -34.07
CA LYS A 40 40.27 3.11 -35.12
C LYS A 40 40.65 3.59 -36.52
N CYS A 41 40.17 4.77 -36.94
CA CYS A 41 40.34 5.24 -38.31
C CYS A 41 41.24 6.49 -38.44
N LEU A 42 41.76 7.01 -37.33
CA LEU A 42 42.63 8.19 -37.26
C LEU A 42 42.02 9.50 -37.80
N SER A 43 40.74 9.51 -38.19
CA SER A 43 40.06 10.73 -38.61
C SER A 43 39.91 11.72 -37.44
N PRO A 44 40.13 13.03 -37.64
CA PRO A 44 39.90 14.03 -36.61
C PRO A 44 38.40 14.16 -36.31
N VAL A 45 38.06 14.16 -35.02
CA VAL A 45 36.69 14.28 -34.51
C VAL A 45 36.64 15.47 -33.55
N LYS A 46 35.80 16.46 -33.86
CA LYS A 46 35.62 17.65 -33.02
C LYS A 46 34.68 17.31 -31.86
N VAL A 47 35.16 17.46 -30.62
CA VAL A 47 34.33 17.27 -29.42
C VAL A 47 33.42 18.47 -29.27
N GLN A 48 32.16 18.32 -29.65
CA GLN A 48 31.15 19.35 -29.38
C GLN A 48 30.74 19.27 -27.91
N ARG A 49 30.73 20.41 -27.22
CA ARG A 49 30.07 20.49 -25.92
C ARG A 49 28.61 20.11 -26.18
N PRO A 50 28.03 19.11 -25.49
CA PRO A 50 26.59 18.87 -25.58
C PRO A 50 25.95 20.19 -25.19
N GLY A 51 25.36 20.87 -26.18
CA GLY A 51 24.75 22.16 -25.96
C GLY A 51 23.75 21.98 -24.83
N LYS A 52 23.67 22.94 -23.92
CA LYS A 52 22.43 23.16 -23.14
C LYS A 52 21.32 23.68 -24.08
N GLU A 53 21.30 23.21 -25.32
CA GLU A 53 20.25 23.43 -26.27
C GLU A 53 19.07 22.68 -25.67
N GLU A 54 18.20 23.51 -25.08
CA GLU A 54 16.82 23.26 -24.76
C GLU A 54 16.57 21.79 -24.42
N LEU A 55 16.45 21.51 -23.11
CA LEU A 55 15.49 20.50 -22.71
C LEU A 55 14.24 20.79 -23.53
N ALA A 56 14.06 20.03 -24.61
CA ALA A 56 12.91 20.12 -25.46
C ALA A 56 11.78 20.07 -24.46
N LYS A 57 11.04 21.18 -24.36
CA LYS A 57 9.88 21.29 -23.50
C LYS A 57 9.18 19.97 -23.71
N ILE A 58 9.19 19.09 -22.70
CA ILE A 58 8.57 17.77 -22.82
C ILE A 58 7.15 18.15 -23.18
N VAL A 59 6.84 18.05 -24.47
CA VAL A 59 5.49 18.09 -24.96
C VAL A 59 5.01 16.76 -24.48
N GLU A 60 4.52 16.78 -23.25
CA GLU A 60 3.73 15.72 -22.66
C GLU A 60 2.72 15.39 -23.75
N PRO A 61 2.88 14.25 -24.43
CA PRO A 61 2.01 13.94 -25.54
C PRO A 61 0.62 13.90 -24.92
N ASN A 62 -0.21 14.88 -25.27
CA ASN A 62 -1.60 14.94 -24.85
C ASN A 62 -2.34 13.80 -25.57
N TYR A 63 -2.08 12.58 -25.12
CA TYR A 63 -2.98 11.47 -25.30
C TYR A 63 -4.15 11.73 -24.37
N GLU A 64 -5.02 12.66 -24.74
CA GLU A 64 -6.41 12.57 -24.29
C GLU A 64 -6.90 11.24 -24.84
N PRO A 65 -7.13 10.23 -23.99
CA PRO A 65 -7.67 8.96 -24.44
C PRO A 65 -9.04 9.30 -24.98
N GLN A 66 -9.22 9.26 -26.30
CA GLN A 66 -10.56 9.26 -26.87
C GLN A 66 -11.21 7.98 -26.39
N ALA A 67 -11.97 8.08 -25.30
CA ALA A 67 -12.87 7.04 -24.85
C ALA A 67 -13.81 6.77 -26.01
N ARG A 68 -13.56 5.71 -26.77
CA ARG A 68 -14.54 5.20 -27.71
C ARG A 68 -15.74 4.82 -26.86
N ASP A 69 -16.90 5.41 -27.18
CA ASP A 69 -18.15 5.16 -26.45
C ASP A 69 -18.54 3.67 -26.41
N ASP A 70 -17.91 2.82 -27.22
CA ASP A 70 -18.05 1.36 -27.23
C ASP A 70 -17.43 0.62 -26.04
N ASP A 71 -16.52 1.25 -25.27
CA ASP A 71 -15.88 0.63 -24.09
C ASP A 71 -16.64 0.90 -22.77
N HIS A 72 -17.80 1.56 -22.82
CA HIS A 72 -18.66 1.68 -21.64
C HIS A 72 -19.10 0.27 -21.21
N PRO A 73 -18.72 -0.18 -20.00
CA PRO A 73 -19.08 -1.51 -19.56
C PRO A 73 -20.60 -1.59 -19.47
N LYS A 74 -21.21 -2.39 -20.34
CA LYS A 74 -22.65 -2.64 -20.28
C LYS A 74 -22.95 -3.30 -18.94
N ALA A 75 -24.12 -3.02 -18.36
CA ALA A 75 -24.59 -3.77 -17.20
C ALA A 75 -24.67 -5.26 -17.57
N ILE A 76 -24.02 -6.10 -16.78
CA ILE A 76 -23.98 -7.55 -16.99
C ILE A 76 -24.79 -8.21 -15.88
N ASP A 77 -25.55 -9.24 -16.23
CA ASP A 77 -26.32 -10.03 -15.26
C ASP A 77 -25.48 -11.19 -14.76
N CYS A 78 -25.56 -11.47 -13.47
CA CYS A 78 -24.84 -12.59 -12.90
C CYS A 78 -25.35 -13.91 -13.50
N PRO A 79 -24.50 -14.74 -14.14
CA PRO A 79 -24.94 -15.97 -14.80
C PRO A 79 -25.41 -17.06 -13.82
N LYS A 80 -25.12 -16.92 -12.52
CA LYS A 80 -25.49 -17.90 -11.48
C LYS A 80 -26.84 -17.60 -10.83
N CYS A 81 -27.11 -16.34 -10.50
CA CYS A 81 -28.33 -15.96 -9.76
C CYS A 81 -29.22 -14.96 -10.48
N GLY A 82 -28.80 -14.42 -11.62
CA GLY A 82 -29.57 -13.44 -12.41
C GLY A 82 -29.58 -12.02 -11.84
N ASN A 83 -28.86 -11.73 -10.76
CA ASN A 83 -28.82 -10.36 -10.21
C ASN A 83 -27.98 -9.43 -11.10
N HIS A 84 -28.51 -8.23 -11.35
CA HIS A 84 -27.83 -7.15 -12.07
C HIS A 84 -26.59 -6.67 -11.31
N LEU A 85 -25.42 -6.71 -11.97
CA LEU A 85 -24.18 -6.13 -11.46
C LEU A 85 -24.08 -4.65 -11.86
N ARG A 86 -23.54 -3.81 -10.98
CA ARG A 86 -23.25 -2.41 -11.33
C ARG A 86 -22.11 -2.35 -12.35
N ILE A 87 -22.12 -1.30 -13.17
CA ILE A 87 -21.08 -1.04 -14.17
C ILE A 87 -19.71 -1.01 -13.47
N GLY A 88 -18.80 -1.89 -13.90
CA GLY A 88 -17.45 -2.05 -13.33
C GLY A 88 -17.32 -3.02 -12.15
N GLU A 89 -18.41 -3.54 -11.59
CA GLU A 89 -18.37 -4.60 -10.57
C GLU A 89 -18.33 -5.97 -11.25
N TYR A 90 -17.28 -6.75 -10.99
CA TYR A 90 -17.15 -8.12 -11.52
C TYR A 90 -17.65 -9.19 -10.54
N LEU A 91 -17.98 -8.82 -9.30
CA LEU A 91 -18.34 -9.75 -8.22
C LEU A 91 -19.81 -9.57 -7.83
N CYS A 92 -20.59 -10.65 -7.92
CA CYS A 92 -21.98 -10.64 -7.51
C CYS A 92 -22.09 -10.72 -5.99
N LYS A 93 -22.53 -9.64 -5.33
CA LYS A 93 -22.67 -9.56 -3.86
C LYS A 93 -23.70 -10.54 -3.28
N SER A 94 -24.64 -11.01 -4.10
CA SER A 94 -25.72 -11.90 -3.65
C SER A 94 -25.30 -13.36 -3.64
N CYS A 95 -24.56 -13.83 -4.66
CA CYS A 95 -24.11 -15.22 -4.70
C CYS A 95 -22.63 -15.40 -4.41
N GLY A 96 -21.77 -14.42 -4.67
CA GLY A 96 -20.30 -14.54 -4.54
C GLY A 96 -19.57 -14.95 -5.83
N TYR A 97 -20.26 -14.97 -6.98
CA TYR A 97 -19.67 -15.33 -8.28
C TYR A 97 -18.91 -14.16 -8.92
N HIS A 98 -17.68 -14.39 -9.40
CA HIS A 98 -16.86 -13.39 -10.07
C HIS A 98 -16.87 -13.60 -11.59
N VAL A 99 -17.52 -12.71 -12.34
CA VAL A 99 -17.77 -12.83 -13.78
C VAL A 99 -16.48 -12.95 -14.60
N LYS A 100 -15.44 -12.19 -14.26
CA LYS A 100 -14.17 -12.19 -15.02
C LYS A 100 -13.31 -13.44 -14.79
N LEU A 101 -13.46 -14.09 -13.63
CA LEU A 101 -12.64 -15.25 -13.23
C LEU A 101 -13.42 -16.56 -13.39
N GLU A 102 -14.71 -16.47 -13.68
CA GLU A 102 -15.66 -17.58 -13.72
C GLU A 102 -15.62 -18.48 -12.47
N ALA A 103 -15.23 -17.90 -11.33
CA ALA A 103 -14.99 -18.58 -10.08
C ALA A 103 -15.97 -18.13 -8.98
N TYR A 104 -16.22 -19.03 -8.05
CA TYR A 104 -17.10 -18.82 -6.90
C TYR A 104 -16.28 -18.57 -5.64
N PHE A 105 -16.61 -17.50 -4.91
CA PHE A 105 -15.95 -17.15 -3.65
C PHE A 105 -16.99 -17.12 -2.53
N GLU A 106 -17.01 -18.17 -1.71
CA GLU A 106 -17.89 -18.30 -0.55
C GLU A 106 -17.65 -17.18 0.49
N ASP A 107 -16.38 -16.83 0.67
CA ASP A 107 -15.93 -15.84 1.66
C ASP A 107 -16.36 -14.40 1.33
N LEU A 108 -16.72 -14.11 0.07
CA LEU A 108 -17.15 -12.79 -0.37
C LEU A 108 -18.67 -12.64 -0.52
N THR A 109 -19.44 -13.63 -0.05
CA THR A 109 -20.89 -13.47 0.02
C THR A 109 -21.25 -12.36 1.01
N SER A 110 -22.30 -11.60 0.71
CA SER A 110 -22.79 -10.54 1.63
C SER A 110 -23.10 -11.08 3.02
N GLU A 111 -23.48 -12.35 3.14
CA GLU A 111 -23.69 -13.02 4.43
C GLU A 111 -22.36 -13.30 5.17
N ALA A 112 -21.30 -13.72 4.48
CA ALA A 112 -19.97 -13.89 5.07
C ALA A 112 -19.33 -12.55 5.46
N LEU A 113 -19.49 -11.51 4.62
CA LEU A 113 -19.09 -10.15 4.99
C LEU A 113 -19.85 -9.66 6.21
N ALA A 114 -21.18 -9.83 6.25
CA ALA A 114 -21.98 -9.40 7.39
C ALA A 114 -21.61 -10.15 8.69
N LYS A 115 -21.37 -11.47 8.59
CA LYS A 115 -20.91 -12.29 9.72
C LYS A 115 -19.51 -11.92 10.21
N GLY A 116 -18.67 -11.34 9.36
CA GLY A 116 -17.34 -10.86 9.72
C GLY A 116 -17.32 -9.46 10.34
N THR A 117 -18.34 -8.64 10.10
CA THR A 117 -18.35 -7.21 10.48
C THR A 117 -19.25 -6.86 11.64
N GLU A 118 -20.05 -7.78 12.18
CA GLU A 118 -20.84 -7.48 13.37
C GLU A 118 -19.99 -7.66 14.64
N PRO A 119 -19.61 -6.56 15.33
CA PRO A 119 -18.93 -6.66 16.62
C PRO A 119 -19.85 -7.41 17.58
N LYS A 120 -19.38 -8.54 18.11
CA LYS A 120 -20.19 -9.44 18.95
C LYS A 120 -20.57 -8.81 20.28
N THR A 121 -19.89 -7.73 20.67
CA THR A 121 -20.16 -7.02 21.92
C THR A 121 -20.23 -5.50 21.72
N LYS A 122 -21.11 -4.84 22.49
CA LYS A 122 -21.18 -3.36 22.53
C LYS A 122 -19.82 -2.72 22.84
N TRP A 123 -18.98 -3.43 23.58
CA TRP A 123 -17.65 -2.96 23.96
C TRP A 123 -16.68 -3.00 22.77
N GLU A 124 -16.67 -4.06 21.97
CA GLU A 124 -15.88 -4.12 20.73
C GLU A 124 -16.27 -3.00 19.75
N HIS A 125 -17.57 -2.74 19.59
CA HIS A 125 -18.03 -1.66 18.71
C HIS A 125 -17.59 -0.28 19.21
N TRP A 126 -17.74 -0.01 20.50
CA TRP A 126 -17.27 1.24 21.11
C TRP A 126 -15.75 1.38 20.96
N LEU A 127 -15.01 0.29 21.14
CA LEU A 127 -13.54 0.29 21.06
C LEU A 127 -13.07 0.50 19.62
N GLU A 128 -13.65 -0.15 18.62
CA GLU A 128 -13.34 0.12 17.21
C GLU A 128 -13.60 1.59 16.84
N THR A 129 -14.74 2.13 17.30
CA THR A 129 -15.13 3.50 16.98
C THR A 129 -14.17 4.52 17.61
N GLN A 130 -13.81 4.34 18.88
CA GLN A 130 -12.89 5.23 19.59
C GLN A 130 -11.43 5.06 19.14
N LEU A 131 -11.00 3.83 18.82
CA LEU A 131 -9.63 3.54 18.43
C LEU A 131 -9.30 4.09 17.03
N HIS A 132 -10.28 4.07 16.12
CA HIS A 132 -10.13 4.64 14.78
C HIS A 132 -10.09 6.16 14.77
N GLU A 133 -10.83 6.82 15.67
CA GLU A 133 -10.89 8.29 15.73
C GLU A 133 -9.68 8.92 16.44
N LEU A 134 -9.14 8.28 17.49
CA LEU A 134 -8.18 8.93 18.39
C LEU A 134 -6.73 8.48 18.27
N SER A 135 -6.39 7.44 17.53
CA SER A 135 -4.99 7.00 17.51
C SER A 135 -4.52 6.56 16.15
N THR A 136 -3.55 7.29 15.60
CA THR A 136 -2.65 6.64 14.66
C THR A 136 -1.96 5.49 15.40
N PRO A 137 -1.58 4.38 14.73
CA PRO A 137 -0.93 3.25 15.38
C PRO A 137 0.30 3.62 16.21
N ARG A 138 0.96 4.73 15.84
CA ARG A 138 2.08 5.30 16.62
C ARG A 138 1.65 5.89 17.94
N ASP A 139 0.54 6.63 17.98
CA ASP A 139 0.07 7.29 19.20
C ASP A 139 -0.38 6.25 20.23
N PHE A 140 -1.03 5.17 19.79
CA PHE A 140 -1.37 4.05 20.66
C PHE A 140 -0.11 3.42 21.29
N MET A 141 0.93 3.17 20.48
CA MET A 141 2.20 2.66 20.97
C MET A 141 2.84 3.59 22.00
N ILE A 142 2.82 4.91 21.75
CA ILE A 142 3.37 5.92 22.67
C ILE A 142 2.59 5.94 23.99
N ILE A 143 1.26 6.03 23.94
CA ILE A 143 0.40 6.05 25.13
C ILE A 143 0.57 4.76 25.93
N SER A 144 0.61 3.61 25.26
CA SER A 144 0.82 2.31 25.91
C SER A 144 2.18 2.23 26.62
N ALA A 145 3.24 2.76 26.01
CA ALA A 145 4.57 2.80 26.59
C ALA A 145 4.63 3.73 27.82
N ILE A 146 3.95 4.89 27.74
CA ILE A 146 3.85 5.83 28.86
C ILE A 146 3.08 5.19 30.02
N CYS A 147 1.95 4.51 29.76
CA CYS A 147 1.20 3.79 30.77
C CYS A 147 2.03 2.68 31.43
N ALA A 148 2.77 1.88 30.65
CA ALA A 148 3.63 0.84 31.19
C ALA A 148 4.74 1.43 32.08
N LEU A 149 5.39 2.51 31.64
CA LEU A 149 6.42 3.21 32.42
C LEU A 149 5.84 3.75 33.73
N PHE A 150 4.65 4.35 33.67
CA PHE A 150 3.95 4.85 34.86
C PHE A 150 3.66 3.73 35.86
N LEU A 151 3.12 2.58 35.40
CA LEU A 151 2.86 1.42 36.26
C LEU A 151 4.15 0.88 36.90
N CYS A 152 5.26 0.84 36.15
CA CYS A 152 6.58 0.47 36.66
C CYS A 152 7.06 1.43 37.77
N LEU A 153 6.87 2.74 37.60
CA LEU A 153 7.23 3.73 38.64
C LEU A 153 6.38 3.55 39.90
N VAL A 154 5.07 3.33 39.76
CA VAL A 154 4.17 3.08 40.88
C VAL A 154 4.57 1.81 41.64
N ALA A 155 4.93 0.74 40.93
CA ALA A 155 5.40 -0.51 41.53
C ALA A 155 6.70 -0.31 42.33
N VAL A 156 7.66 0.48 41.81
CA VAL A 156 8.90 0.79 42.53
C VAL A 156 8.64 1.66 43.76
N LEU A 157 7.78 2.67 43.65
CA LEU A 157 7.44 3.55 44.78
C LEU A 157 6.72 2.80 45.90
N THR A 158 5.73 1.98 45.55
CA THR A 158 5.01 1.15 46.52
C THR A 158 5.94 0.15 47.21
N ALA A 159 6.78 -0.57 46.46
CA ALA A 159 7.77 -1.46 47.05
C ALA A 159 8.75 -0.72 47.99
N ARG A 160 9.16 0.50 47.63
CA ARG A 160 10.04 1.34 48.46
C ARG A 160 9.38 1.77 49.78
N ILE A 161 8.08 2.06 49.76
CA ILE A 161 7.31 2.42 50.97
C ILE A 161 7.18 1.22 51.91
N PHE A 162 6.93 0.01 51.38
CA PHE A 162 6.66 -1.18 52.21
C PHE A 162 7.92 -1.91 52.69
N ALA A 163 8.96 -2.03 51.86
CA ALA A 163 10.15 -2.85 52.16
C ALA A 163 11.42 -2.04 52.46
N GLY A 164 11.32 -0.70 52.50
CA GLY A 164 12.45 0.20 52.71
C GLY A 164 13.28 0.47 51.45
N PRO A 165 14.24 1.41 51.51
CA PRO A 165 14.84 2.01 50.31
C PRO A 165 15.76 1.10 49.51
N LEU A 166 16.43 0.11 50.12
CA LEU A 166 17.33 -0.82 49.43
C LEU A 166 16.63 -2.10 48.96
N ILE A 167 15.82 -2.72 49.83
CA ILE A 167 15.12 -3.96 49.49
C ILE A 167 13.93 -3.66 48.55
N GLY A 168 13.23 -2.55 48.80
CA GLY A 168 12.09 -2.13 47.99
C GLY A 168 12.46 -1.74 46.56
N THR A 169 13.66 -1.20 46.31
CA THR A 169 14.09 -0.92 44.92
C THR A 169 14.36 -2.20 44.14
N ILE A 170 15.00 -3.20 44.76
CA ILE A 170 15.25 -4.50 44.12
C ILE A 170 13.93 -5.21 43.83
N LEU A 171 13.03 -5.30 44.81
CA LEU A 171 11.71 -5.92 44.62
C LEU A 171 10.86 -5.16 43.60
N GLY A 172 10.92 -3.82 43.63
CA GLY A 172 10.22 -2.97 42.68
C GLY A 172 10.71 -3.16 41.24
N LEU A 173 12.02 -3.33 41.01
CA LEU A 173 12.58 -3.60 39.69
C LEU A 173 12.21 -4.98 39.16
N ILE A 174 12.17 -6.01 40.03
CA ILE A 174 11.72 -7.34 39.64
C ILE A 174 10.22 -7.30 39.27
N GLY A 175 9.41 -6.63 40.09
CA GLY A 175 7.98 -6.45 39.84
C GLY A 175 7.71 -5.67 38.55
N SER A 176 8.45 -4.59 38.30
CA SER A 176 8.29 -3.79 37.09
C SER A 176 8.71 -4.54 35.82
N ALA A 177 9.78 -5.34 35.86
CA ALA A 177 10.14 -6.23 34.77
C ALA A 177 9.04 -7.26 34.47
N GLY A 178 8.40 -7.82 35.51
CA GLY A 178 7.25 -8.71 35.36
C GLY A 178 6.04 -8.04 34.71
N ILE A 179 5.71 -6.82 35.13
CA ILE A 179 4.61 -6.03 34.54
C ILE A 179 4.91 -5.70 33.08
N ALA A 180 6.14 -5.30 32.76
CA ALA A 180 6.56 -5.01 31.39
C ALA A 180 6.45 -6.25 30.47
N LEU A 181 6.88 -7.43 30.95
CA LEU A 181 6.72 -8.69 30.22
C LEU A 181 5.26 -9.07 30.02
N LEU A 182 4.44 -8.95 31.07
CA LEU A 182 3.00 -9.23 30.99
C LEU A 182 2.31 -8.28 30.00
N TRP A 183 2.63 -7.00 30.05
CA TRP A 183 2.12 -5.99 29.10
C TRP A 183 2.53 -6.29 27.67
N PHE A 184 3.79 -6.69 27.46
CA PHE A 184 4.30 -7.07 26.15
C PHE A 184 3.54 -8.28 25.58
N VAL A 185 3.33 -9.33 26.38
CA VAL A 185 2.54 -10.51 25.99
C VAL A 185 1.09 -10.13 25.70
N LEU A 186 0.50 -9.23 26.48
CA LEU A 186 -0.85 -8.71 26.26
C LEU A 186 -0.95 -7.99 24.91
N MET A 187 0.02 -7.11 24.60
CA MET A 187 0.09 -6.37 23.34
C MET A 187 0.30 -7.28 22.13
N GLN A 188 1.07 -8.36 22.27
CA GLN A 188 1.18 -9.39 21.25
C GLN A 188 -0.15 -10.12 21.04
N ARG A 189 -0.87 -10.46 22.12
CA ARG A 189 -2.15 -11.17 22.03
C ARG A 189 -3.27 -10.34 21.44
N LEU A 190 -3.27 -9.03 21.71
CA LEU A 190 -4.21 -8.08 21.14
C LEU A 190 -3.88 -7.71 19.67
N GLY A 191 -2.77 -8.20 19.13
CA GLY A 191 -2.37 -7.96 17.74
C GLY A 191 -1.94 -6.52 17.44
N VAL A 192 -1.75 -5.70 18.48
CA VAL A 192 -1.29 -4.30 18.35
C VAL A 192 0.17 -4.27 17.91
N MET A 193 0.99 -5.16 18.47
CA MET A 193 2.36 -5.35 18.01
C MET A 193 2.39 -6.41 16.91
N ASN A 194 3.04 -6.09 15.79
CA ASN A 194 3.38 -7.11 14.79
C ASN A 194 4.27 -8.14 15.46
N ASP A 195 3.72 -9.34 15.70
CA ASP A 195 4.53 -10.49 16.05
C ASP A 195 5.39 -10.82 14.81
N PRO A 196 6.72 -10.69 14.87
CA PRO A 196 7.58 -11.01 13.73
C PRO A 196 7.39 -12.46 13.27
N LYS A 197 6.96 -13.37 14.17
CA LYS A 197 6.63 -14.74 13.81
C LYS A 197 5.26 -14.91 13.16
N ARG A 198 4.36 -13.92 13.26
CA ARG A 198 3.07 -13.93 12.56
C ARG A 198 3.27 -13.62 11.09
N ASP A 199 4.10 -12.64 10.77
CA ASP A 199 4.45 -12.33 9.37
C ASP A 199 5.19 -13.51 8.72
N GLU A 200 6.10 -14.15 9.45
CA GLU A 200 6.79 -15.36 8.95
C GLU A 200 5.83 -16.55 8.75
N ARG A 201 4.83 -16.71 9.63
CA ARG A 201 3.78 -17.73 9.48
C ARG A 201 2.86 -17.43 8.29
N LEU A 202 2.43 -16.17 8.14
CA LEU A 202 1.63 -15.72 6.99
C LEU A 202 2.39 -15.91 5.68
N ALA A 203 3.69 -15.58 5.64
CA ALA A 203 4.54 -15.82 4.48
C ALA A 203 4.64 -17.31 4.13
N ARG A 204 4.83 -18.19 5.13
CA ARG A 204 4.82 -19.65 4.91
C ARG A 204 3.46 -20.16 4.43
N GLU A 205 2.36 -19.64 4.94
CA GLU A 205 1.02 -20.01 4.49
C GLU A 205 0.75 -19.55 3.05
N HIS A 206 1.18 -18.34 2.67
CA HIS A 206 1.09 -17.85 1.29
C HIS A 206 1.91 -18.71 0.32
N HIS A 207 3.17 -19.02 0.66
CA HIS A 207 4.01 -19.90 -0.16
C HIS A 207 3.45 -21.33 -0.22
N GLY A 208 2.92 -21.84 0.89
CA GLY A 208 2.30 -23.17 0.95
C GLY A 208 1.00 -23.28 0.14
N LYS A 209 0.20 -22.21 0.06
CA LYS A 209 -1.01 -22.15 -0.77
C LYS A 209 -0.66 -22.05 -2.26
N LEU A 210 0.32 -21.23 -2.64
CA LEU A 210 0.79 -21.14 -4.04
C LEU A 210 1.32 -22.49 -4.55
N GLY A 211 2.07 -23.23 -3.72
CA GLY A 211 2.56 -24.57 -4.09
C GLY A 211 1.47 -25.63 -4.26
N LYS A 212 0.29 -25.45 -3.66
CA LYS A 212 -0.86 -26.36 -3.85
C LYS A 212 -1.72 -25.99 -5.05
N VAL A 213 -1.83 -24.71 -5.41
CA VAL A 213 -2.60 -24.26 -6.58
C VAL A 213 -1.91 -24.64 -7.89
N VAL A 214 -0.58 -24.74 -7.93
CA VAL A 214 0.17 -25.12 -9.15
C VAL A 214 0.16 -26.63 -9.42
N ARG A 215 -0.29 -27.49 -8.48
CA ARG A 215 -0.20 -28.95 -8.63
C ARG A 215 -1.44 -29.68 -9.16
N ASP A 216 -2.53 -28.99 -9.50
CA ASP A 216 -3.66 -29.60 -10.23
C ASP A 216 -4.08 -28.80 -11.48
N PRO A 217 -3.24 -28.70 -12.52
CA PRO A 217 -3.68 -28.19 -13.82
C PRO A 217 -4.55 -29.19 -14.62
N GLY A 218 -5.07 -30.28 -14.03
CA GLY A 218 -5.59 -31.37 -14.86
C GLY A 218 -6.60 -32.38 -14.29
N LYS A 219 -7.22 -32.15 -13.13
CA LYS A 219 -8.37 -32.97 -12.71
C LYS A 219 -9.66 -32.18 -12.84
N GLY A 220 -10.02 -31.92 -14.09
CA GLY A 220 -11.42 -31.77 -14.48
C GLY A 220 -12.17 -33.00 -14.00
N HIS A 221 -12.91 -32.86 -12.91
CA HIS A 221 -13.91 -33.82 -12.49
C HIS A 221 -15.01 -33.75 -13.54
N VAL A 222 -14.84 -34.52 -14.62
CA VAL A 222 -15.89 -34.75 -15.61
C VAL A 222 -17.00 -35.46 -14.86
N VAL A 223 -18.01 -34.70 -14.44
CA VAL A 223 -19.30 -35.25 -14.03
C VAL A 223 -19.77 -36.08 -15.21
N ARG A 224 -19.66 -37.40 -15.06
CA ARG A 224 -20.04 -38.41 -16.04
C ARG A 224 -21.57 -38.42 -16.11
N GLU A 225 -22.13 -37.44 -16.83
CA GLU A 225 -23.54 -37.42 -17.15
C GLU A 225 -23.83 -38.61 -18.06
N LYS A 226 -24.60 -39.55 -17.51
CA LYS A 226 -24.90 -40.85 -18.10
C LYS A 226 -25.92 -40.66 -19.22
N ARG A 227 -25.52 -40.07 -20.33
CA ARG A 227 -26.35 -39.97 -21.54
C ARG A 227 -26.25 -41.28 -22.33
N LYS A 228 -27.18 -42.20 -22.07
CA LYS A 228 -27.51 -43.27 -23.01
C LYS A 228 -28.14 -42.60 -24.23
N ASN A 229 -27.50 -42.68 -25.39
CA ASN A 229 -28.18 -42.94 -26.65
C ASN A 229 -27.17 -43.33 -27.74
N HIS A 230 -27.47 -44.45 -28.37
CA HIS A 230 -26.88 -45.01 -29.58
C HIS A 230 -26.88 -44.00 -30.75
N VAL A 231 -25.86 -44.07 -31.61
CA VAL A 231 -25.89 -44.13 -33.10
C VAL A 231 -24.43 -44.34 -33.61
N PRO A 232 -24.19 -45.04 -34.75
CA PRO A 232 -22.91 -45.68 -35.02
C PRO A 232 -21.96 -44.89 -35.94
N ALA A 233 -20.69 -45.24 -35.76
CA ALA A 233 -19.52 -45.16 -36.63
C ALA A 233 -19.68 -44.57 -38.05
N ALA A 234 -18.95 -43.48 -38.30
CA ALA A 234 -18.25 -43.23 -39.55
C ALA A 234 -16.97 -42.43 -39.26
N GLY A 235 -15.87 -42.82 -39.91
CA GLY A 235 -14.50 -42.53 -39.50
C GLY A 235 -14.12 -41.04 -39.46
N VAL A 236 -13.26 -40.71 -38.49
CA VAL A 236 -12.59 -39.42 -38.40
C VAL A 236 -11.11 -39.66 -38.13
N LYS A 237 -10.30 -39.05 -38.98
CA LYS A 237 -8.84 -39.13 -39.05
C LYS A 237 -8.18 -38.58 -37.78
N GLU A 238 -7.03 -39.20 -37.49
CA GLU A 238 -6.04 -38.86 -36.48
C GLU A 238 -5.72 -37.35 -36.43
N PRO A 239 -5.82 -36.68 -35.26
CA PRO A 239 -5.47 -35.27 -35.16
C PRO A 239 -3.94 -35.12 -35.14
N GLN A 240 -3.44 -34.39 -36.14
CA GLN A 240 -2.05 -33.96 -36.22
C GLN A 240 -1.68 -33.15 -34.96
N LYS A 241 -0.59 -33.57 -34.31
CA LYS A 241 0.15 -32.81 -33.30
C LYS A 241 0.53 -31.44 -33.88
N LEU A 242 -0.13 -30.37 -33.46
CA LEU A 242 0.41 -29.02 -33.56
C LEU A 242 1.55 -28.89 -32.53
N SER A 243 2.78 -28.89 -33.01
CA SER A 243 3.94 -28.42 -32.25
C SER A 243 3.87 -26.90 -32.13
N LEU A 244 3.54 -26.41 -30.94
CA LEU A 244 3.74 -25.00 -30.60
C LEU A 244 5.25 -24.70 -30.58
N PRO A 245 5.72 -23.62 -31.23
CA PRO A 245 7.11 -23.19 -31.12
C PRO A 245 7.42 -22.75 -29.69
N GLU A 246 8.48 -23.34 -29.14
CA GLU A 246 9.08 -23.01 -27.86
C GLU A 246 9.65 -21.60 -27.96
N TYR A 247 9.03 -20.65 -27.25
CA TYR A 247 9.51 -19.28 -27.16
C TYR A 247 10.46 -19.23 -25.95
N ASP A 248 11.76 -19.22 -26.22
CA ASP A 248 12.78 -18.88 -25.22
C ASP A 248 12.56 -17.40 -24.86
N VAL A 249 12.00 -17.17 -23.67
CA VAL A 249 11.94 -15.85 -23.08
C VAL A 249 13.29 -15.63 -22.42
N ASP A 250 14.16 -14.90 -23.11
CA ASP A 250 15.40 -14.40 -22.51
C ASP A 250 15.07 -13.71 -21.19
N ASP A 251 15.72 -14.15 -20.11
CA ASP A 251 15.62 -13.59 -18.78
C ASP A 251 15.95 -12.10 -18.81
N ILE A 252 14.92 -11.26 -18.93
CA ILE A 252 15.04 -9.82 -18.76
C ILE A 252 15.27 -9.59 -17.27
N ASP A 253 16.53 -9.42 -16.89
CA ASP A 253 16.99 -8.91 -15.59
C ASP A 253 16.49 -7.48 -15.35
N LEU A 254 15.18 -7.33 -15.10
CA LEU A 254 14.52 -6.04 -14.89
C LEU A 254 14.57 -5.56 -13.43
N PHE A 255 15.28 -6.27 -12.54
CA PHE A 255 15.24 -6.00 -11.10
C PHE A 255 16.61 -5.80 -10.41
N ASP A 256 17.70 -5.62 -11.17
CA ASP A 256 19.00 -5.23 -10.60
C ASP A 256 19.11 -3.71 -10.33
N GLU A 257 18.04 -3.10 -9.83
CA GLU A 257 18.07 -1.73 -9.30
C GLU A 257 18.65 -1.72 -7.89
N LYS A 258 19.98 -1.60 -7.84
CA LYS A 258 20.77 -1.32 -6.64
C LYS A 258 20.24 -0.03 -5.98
N PRO A 259 19.87 -0.04 -4.68
CA PRO A 259 19.25 1.11 -4.04
C PRO A 259 20.21 2.30 -3.98
N THR A 260 19.90 3.34 -4.74
CA THR A 260 20.59 4.64 -4.72
C THR A 260 20.35 5.29 -3.36
N LYS A 261 21.42 5.41 -2.55
CA LYS A 261 21.39 6.13 -1.27
C LYS A 261 20.92 7.57 -1.49
N ARG A 262 19.75 7.92 -0.92
CA ARG A 262 19.24 9.30 -0.86
C ARG A 262 20.29 10.22 -0.21
N PRO A 263 20.65 11.36 -0.83
CA PRO A 263 21.45 12.37 -0.17
C PRO A 263 20.67 13.05 0.96
N LYS A 264 21.39 13.33 2.04
CA LYS A 264 20.95 13.95 3.28
C LYS A 264 20.53 15.40 3.02
N ALA A 265 19.28 15.74 3.35
CA ALA A 265 18.75 17.10 3.20
C ALA A 265 19.48 18.10 4.12
N SER A 266 19.92 19.22 3.55
CA SER A 266 20.39 20.40 4.29
C SER A 266 19.21 21.19 4.88
N PRO A 267 19.41 21.91 6.00
CA PRO A 267 18.33 22.58 6.72
C PRO A 267 17.91 23.89 6.05
N ALA A 268 16.59 24.08 5.93
CA ALA A 268 15.95 25.27 5.38
C ALA A 268 16.03 26.47 6.34
N GLN A 269 16.27 27.65 5.78
CA GLN A 269 16.16 28.95 6.45
C GLN A 269 14.69 29.30 6.78
N PRO A 270 14.43 30.02 7.89
CA PRO A 270 13.09 30.47 8.25
C PRO A 270 12.65 31.73 7.46
N VAL A 271 11.47 31.66 6.86
CA VAL A 271 10.78 32.79 6.22
C VAL A 271 9.88 33.50 7.23
N ALA A 272 9.96 34.82 7.24
CA ALA A 272 9.29 35.74 8.15
C ALA A 272 7.75 35.76 7.99
N THR A 273 7.08 35.77 9.14
CA THR A 273 5.63 35.96 9.32
C THR A 273 5.18 37.39 8.99
N ALA A 274 4.26 37.53 8.04
CA ALA A 274 3.54 38.76 7.75
C ALA A 274 2.22 38.85 8.55
N LYS A 275 2.05 39.98 9.24
CA LYS A 275 0.86 40.43 9.99
C LYS A 275 -0.41 40.45 9.11
N LYS A 276 -1.53 39.96 9.64
CA LYS A 276 -2.87 40.24 9.09
C LYS A 276 -3.67 41.07 10.09
N GLN A 277 -4.11 42.24 9.62
CA GLN A 277 -4.86 43.25 10.37
C GLN A 277 -6.33 42.85 10.53
N ALA A 278 -6.90 43.31 11.65
CA ALA A 278 -8.31 43.29 11.99
C ALA A 278 -9.10 44.37 11.24
N ALA A 279 -10.34 44.07 10.85
CA ALA A 279 -11.43 45.05 10.72
C ALA A 279 -12.80 44.32 10.76
N VAL A 280 -13.64 44.59 11.77
CA VAL A 280 -14.87 45.42 11.70
C VAL A 280 -16.13 44.63 11.25
N GLN A 281 -16.95 44.29 12.25
CA GLN A 281 -18.43 44.18 12.22
C GLN A 281 -19.06 45.60 12.27
N PRO A 282 -20.39 45.85 12.17
CA PRO A 282 -21.56 44.95 12.02
C PRO A 282 -22.59 45.43 10.97
N SER A 283 -23.68 44.67 10.75
CA SER A 283 -25.02 45.21 10.43
C SER A 283 -26.11 44.17 10.63
N GLN A 284 -27.11 44.53 11.45
CA GLN A 284 -28.37 43.84 11.68
C GLN A 284 -29.40 44.21 10.60
N SER A 285 -30.35 43.32 10.26
CA SER A 285 -31.81 43.59 10.34
C SER A 285 -32.68 42.55 9.63
N THR A 286 -33.53 41.90 10.43
CA THR A 286 -34.98 41.68 10.27
C THR A 286 -35.61 41.57 8.86
N ALA A 287 -36.27 40.44 8.59
CA ALA A 287 -37.74 40.33 8.49
C ALA A 287 -38.21 38.90 8.11
N ALA A 288 -39.21 38.40 8.84
CA ALA A 288 -40.07 37.25 8.48
C ALA A 288 -41.25 37.73 7.58
N PRO A 289 -42.06 36.88 6.91
CA PRO A 289 -43.05 36.04 7.61
C PRO A 289 -43.40 34.65 7.01
N GLN A 290 -43.71 33.72 7.93
CA GLN A 290 -44.74 32.65 7.96
C GLN A 290 -45.42 32.15 6.66
N THR A 291 -45.48 30.81 6.50
CA THR A 291 -46.77 30.08 6.31
C THR A 291 -46.66 28.56 6.54
N ALA A 292 -47.59 28.07 7.37
CA ALA A 292 -48.31 26.79 7.38
C ALA A 292 -47.59 25.41 7.43
N ALA A 293 -47.86 24.70 8.53
CA ALA A 293 -47.68 23.26 8.76
C ALA A 293 -48.69 22.39 7.95
N PRO A 294 -48.56 21.04 7.92
CA PRO A 294 -49.07 20.23 9.05
C PRO A 294 -48.30 18.94 9.43
N ALA A 295 -48.42 18.62 10.73
CA ALA A 295 -48.64 17.30 11.35
C ALA A 295 -47.52 16.23 11.45
N LYS A 296 -47.09 16.06 12.72
CA LYS A 296 -46.94 14.81 13.50
C LYS A 296 -46.01 13.69 12.97
N LYS A 297 -44.89 13.51 13.68
CA LYS A 297 -44.57 12.29 14.44
C LYS A 297 -43.55 12.61 15.53
N SER A 298 -43.90 12.30 16.78
CA SER A 298 -43.04 12.42 17.96
C SER A 298 -41.94 11.35 17.90
N ALA A 299 -40.69 11.79 17.84
CA ALA A 299 -39.50 10.98 18.07
C ALA A 299 -39.19 10.94 19.59
N PRO A 300 -38.53 9.87 20.07
CA PRO A 300 -38.43 9.55 21.49
C PRO A 300 -37.53 10.53 22.25
N LYS A 301 -37.87 10.76 23.52
CA LYS A 301 -37.03 11.45 24.50
C LYS A 301 -35.71 10.69 24.63
N ASP A 302 -34.61 11.38 24.39
CA ASP A 302 -33.28 10.93 24.79
C ASP A 302 -33.18 11.04 26.31
N ASP A 303 -33.20 9.87 26.96
CA ASP A 303 -33.05 9.67 28.39
C ASP A 303 -31.65 10.12 28.85
N ASP A 304 -31.61 11.29 29.49
CA ASP A 304 -31.25 11.54 30.89
C ASP A 304 -30.32 10.55 31.65
N TRP A 305 -29.33 9.95 30.98
CA TRP A 305 -28.33 9.07 31.60
C TRP A 305 -27.33 9.79 32.52
N LEU A 306 -27.33 11.13 32.54
CA LEU A 306 -26.35 11.92 33.30
C LEU A 306 -26.72 12.08 34.78
N ASN A 307 -27.95 11.79 35.18
CA ASN A 307 -28.42 11.97 36.57
C ASN A 307 -28.23 10.74 37.47
N ASP A 308 -27.78 9.61 36.94
CA ASP A 308 -27.56 8.36 37.72
C ASP A 308 -26.11 8.19 38.22
N LEU A 309 -25.24 9.20 38.03
CA LEU A 309 -23.82 9.15 38.40
C LEU A 309 -23.39 10.19 39.46
N LEU A 310 -24.35 10.88 40.09
CA LEU A 310 -24.12 11.84 41.17
C LEU A 310 -24.69 11.35 42.51
#